data_AF-A0A6P7HRI4-F1
#
_entry.id   AF-A0A6P7HRI4-F1
#
_cell.length_a   1.000
_cell.length_b   1.000
_cell.length_c   1.000
_cell.angle_alpha   90.00
_cell.angle_beta   90.00
_cell.angle_gamma   90.00
#
_symmetry.space_group_name_H-M   'P 1'
#
loop_
_entity.id
_entity.type
_entity.pdbx_description
1 polymer ?
#
loop_
_entity_poly.entity_id
_entity_poly.type
_entity_poly.pdbx_seq_one_letter_code
_entity_poly.pdbx_strand_id
1 'polypeptide(L)'
;MMERVLLLFGLVVLAATIPVPPEVHEVYENGEDENPILNMGSDVNLAEGDILIPKGKNALMDKRYRWKFPIPYILGDDLDLNAKGCVYQAFEMYRLKSCIDFKPYEGEKTYIKFEKRGGCFSSVGDQQTGQILSLGPGCDHKAVIEHELLHALGFYHEQSRTDRDDYVNIHLDQVSPGLQHNFNKYNDDYITDQNTAYDYESIMHYRPFSFNKNESIPTITTKIPEFYNIIGQYLDFSKMDTLRLNRMYNCSGPLTLLDQCAFEYASICGMIQASSDDADWDHTKSSVGEEDHTLLGRCRDAGYFMHFSTMTGNTEESALLESRTLYPKRKLQCLQFFYKMTGSPKDRLVIWVKMDDGTGNIRKMMKIHTFYADSDHTWKIAHVPMEVGVKFRYSFQGVRGDPSTSTGGIYIDDISLAETRCPSAVWRIKNFSKLMKTAKRDAVIDSPPFYSPEGYAFGVRIVPLSSYTDYTGNYTGLYFHLASGENDMVMQWPAVNRQATLVVMDQDPDIKLRMSTARSLTTDRRLTPDGNFFWDNPSKVGKYDPSCDCYRGQSWGWRNFIKHFDLRRRNYLKNDDLIIFIDFEDITSLIKTEVPIQTQH
;
A
#
# COMPACT_ATOMS: atom_id res chain seq x y z
N MET A 1 -82.92 -1.91 15.05
CA MET A 1 -82.30 -1.40 13.82
C MET A 1 -81.21 -0.44 14.23
N MET A 2 -79.97 -0.93 14.34
CA MET A 2 -78.71 -0.19 14.20
C MET A 2 -77.56 -1.15 14.56
N GLU A 3 -76.58 -1.19 13.68
CA GLU A 3 -75.64 -2.27 13.44
C GLU A 3 -74.51 -2.35 14.48
N ARG A 4 -74.04 -3.59 14.67
CA ARG A 4 -72.80 -3.91 15.37
C ARG A 4 -71.61 -3.57 14.47
N VAL A 5 -70.65 -2.81 14.99
CA VAL A 5 -69.29 -2.75 14.44
C VAL A 5 -68.33 -3.19 15.55
N LEU A 6 -67.78 -4.40 15.42
CA LEU A 6 -66.62 -4.85 16.19
C LEU A 6 -65.37 -4.29 15.51
N LEU A 7 -64.58 -3.48 16.23
CA LEU A 7 -63.22 -3.12 15.87
C LEU A 7 -62.26 -3.93 16.74
N LEU A 8 -61.66 -4.98 16.16
CA LEU A 8 -60.49 -5.64 16.73
C LEU A 8 -59.27 -4.74 16.51
N PHE A 9 -58.66 -4.24 17.59
CA PHE A 9 -57.30 -3.72 17.55
C PHE A 9 -56.33 -4.91 17.58
N GLY A 10 -55.78 -5.27 16.41
CA GLY A 10 -54.60 -6.12 16.32
C GLY A 10 -53.36 -5.30 16.65
N LEU A 11 -52.70 -5.60 17.78
CA LEU A 11 -51.34 -5.12 18.05
C LEU A 11 -50.40 -5.85 17.09
N VAL A 12 -49.96 -5.19 16.02
CA VAL A 12 -48.79 -5.61 15.26
C VAL A 12 -47.57 -5.10 16.01
N VAL A 13 -46.90 -5.99 16.74
CA VAL A 13 -45.56 -5.73 17.26
C VAL A 13 -44.60 -5.87 16.07
N LEU A 14 -44.22 -4.75 15.45
CA LEU A 14 -43.02 -4.73 14.63
C LEU A 14 -41.83 -4.96 15.58
N ALA A 15 -41.29 -6.17 15.58
CA ALA A 15 -39.96 -6.40 16.11
C ALA A 15 -38.97 -5.69 15.19
N ALA A 16 -38.64 -4.44 15.50
CA ALA A 16 -37.45 -3.81 14.98
C ALA A 16 -36.26 -4.57 15.57
N THR A 17 -35.75 -5.56 14.84
CA THR A 17 -34.44 -6.15 15.13
C THR A 17 -33.43 -5.02 15.03
N ILE A 18 -32.96 -4.53 16.16
CA ILE A 18 -31.81 -3.63 16.19
C ILE A 18 -30.66 -4.43 15.58
N PRO A 19 -30.07 -4.00 14.45
CA PRO A 19 -28.94 -4.69 13.88
C PRO A 19 -27.81 -4.64 14.90
N VAL A 20 -27.49 -5.78 15.51
CA VAL A 20 -26.30 -5.93 16.33
C VAL A 20 -25.12 -5.86 15.37
N PRO A 21 -24.17 -4.93 15.56
CA PRO A 21 -23.00 -4.84 14.70
C PRO A 21 -22.33 -6.21 14.54
N PRO A 22 -21.84 -6.57 13.35
CA PRO A 22 -21.01 -7.76 13.18
C PRO A 22 -19.83 -7.71 14.15
N GLU A 23 -19.47 -8.86 14.72
CA GLU A 23 -18.37 -8.93 15.68
C GLU A 23 -17.06 -8.59 14.98
N VAL A 24 -16.29 -7.73 15.63
CA VAL A 24 -14.99 -7.26 15.17
C VAL A 24 -13.95 -7.97 16.01
N HIS A 25 -13.17 -8.82 15.35
CA HIS A 25 -12.05 -9.52 15.93
C HIS A 25 -10.75 -8.86 15.48
N GLU A 26 -9.78 -8.88 16.37
CA GLU A 26 -8.50 -8.22 16.19
C GLU A 26 -7.43 -9.29 15.94
N VAL A 27 -6.51 -9.01 15.01
CA VAL A 27 -5.32 -9.82 14.76
C VAL A 27 -4.46 -9.77 16.04
N TYR A 28 -4.71 -10.68 16.99
CA TYR A 28 -3.87 -10.84 18.17
C TYR A 28 -3.22 -12.21 18.21
N GLU A 29 -1.97 -12.24 17.78
CA GLU A 29 -0.97 -13.13 18.36
C GLU A 29 0.24 -12.26 18.73
N ASN A 30 0.26 -11.83 19.99
CA ASN A 30 1.38 -11.25 20.75
C ASN A 30 2.37 -10.35 19.95
N GLY A 31 2.19 -9.02 19.99
CA GLY A 31 3.30 -8.09 19.73
C GLY A 31 3.06 -6.89 18.79
N GLU A 32 1.87 -6.68 18.22
CA GLU A 32 1.69 -5.58 17.24
C GLU A 32 1.65 -4.16 17.85
N ASP A 33 1.26 -4.02 19.12
CA ASP A 33 1.40 -2.76 19.86
C ASP A 33 2.85 -2.53 20.33
N GLU A 34 3.66 -3.59 20.32
CA GLU A 34 5.08 -3.53 20.60
C GLU A 34 5.85 -3.27 19.29
N ASN A 35 7.02 -2.67 19.41
CA ASN A 35 7.87 -2.42 18.25
C ASN A 35 8.58 -3.73 17.89
N PRO A 36 8.24 -4.42 16.78
CA PRO A 36 8.65 -5.81 16.54
C PRO A 36 10.16 -5.94 16.37
N ILE A 37 10.84 -4.88 15.90
CA ILE A 37 12.30 -4.85 15.74
C ILE A 37 13.08 -4.77 17.06
N LEU A 38 12.41 -4.56 18.20
CA LEU A 38 13.10 -4.58 19.50
C LEU A 38 13.49 -6.00 19.91
N ASN A 39 12.82 -7.02 19.38
CA ASN A 39 13.10 -8.43 19.63
C ASN A 39 13.23 -8.77 21.12
N MET A 40 12.38 -8.16 21.96
CA MET A 40 12.37 -8.41 23.41
C MET A 40 11.98 -9.87 23.67
N GLY A 41 12.97 -10.73 23.89
CA GLY A 41 12.78 -12.17 24.06
C GLY A 41 13.37 -13.06 22.96
N SER A 42 14.12 -12.51 22.01
CA SER A 42 14.91 -13.32 21.08
C SER A 42 16.02 -14.08 21.83
N ASP A 43 16.21 -15.36 21.49
CA ASP A 43 17.31 -16.18 22.00
C ASP A 43 18.67 -15.82 21.37
N VAL A 44 18.69 -14.85 20.46
CA VAL A 44 19.88 -14.42 19.71
C VAL A 44 20.40 -13.09 20.27
N ASN A 45 21.71 -13.00 20.47
CA ASN A 45 22.36 -11.75 20.87
C ASN A 45 22.48 -10.83 19.64
N LEU A 46 21.56 -9.88 19.52
CA LEU A 46 21.44 -8.96 18.40
C LEU A 46 22.00 -7.59 18.77
N ALA A 47 22.76 -6.98 17.87
CA ALA A 47 23.17 -5.60 18.03
C ALA A 47 22.05 -4.68 17.57
N GLU A 48 21.85 -3.56 18.25
CA GLU A 48 20.76 -2.65 17.91
C GLU A 48 19.40 -3.37 17.81
N GLY A 49 19.17 -4.38 18.64
CA GLY A 49 17.90 -5.11 18.68
C GLY A 49 17.69 -6.14 17.57
N ASP A 50 18.08 -5.88 16.33
CA ASP A 50 17.71 -6.66 15.13
C ASP A 50 18.87 -6.90 14.15
N ILE A 51 20.10 -6.48 14.48
CA ILE A 51 21.28 -6.74 13.64
C ILE A 51 22.00 -7.98 14.13
N LEU A 52 21.94 -9.04 13.32
CA LEU A 52 22.76 -10.22 13.52
C LEU A 52 24.20 -9.94 13.07
N ILE A 53 25.13 -9.77 14.01
CA ILE A 53 26.55 -9.56 13.73
C ILE A 53 27.27 -10.90 13.55
N PRO A 54 27.75 -11.26 12.35
CA PRO A 54 28.61 -12.43 12.15
C PRO A 54 30.03 -12.16 12.66
N LYS A 55 30.94 -13.16 12.56
CA LYS A 55 32.34 -13.00 12.98
C LYS A 55 33.07 -11.98 12.09
N GLY A 56 33.05 -10.72 12.49
CA GLY A 56 33.62 -9.58 11.76
C GLY A 56 32.59 -8.47 11.57
N LYS A 57 32.97 -7.21 11.77
CA LYS A 57 32.07 -6.07 11.57
C LYS A 57 32.04 -5.67 10.09
N ASN A 58 30.88 -5.71 9.45
CA ASN A 58 30.71 -5.29 8.06
C ASN A 58 30.44 -3.79 7.99
N ALA A 59 31.46 -3.02 7.59
CA ALA A 59 31.31 -1.60 7.38
C ALA A 59 30.42 -1.34 6.16
N LEU A 60 29.47 -0.40 6.29
CA LEU A 60 28.66 0.04 5.17
C LEU A 60 29.54 0.54 4.02
N MET A 61 30.71 1.09 4.29
CA MET A 61 31.64 1.59 3.27
C MET A 61 32.36 0.49 2.46
N ASP A 62 32.42 -0.74 2.97
CA ASP A 62 33.16 -1.82 2.32
C ASP A 62 32.35 -2.48 1.19
N LYS A 63 32.77 -2.21 -0.05
CA LYS A 63 32.13 -2.71 -1.27
C LYS A 63 32.13 -4.24 -1.39
N ARG A 64 32.92 -4.96 -0.60
CA ARG A 64 32.94 -6.43 -0.58
C ARG A 64 31.63 -7.03 -0.09
N TYR A 65 30.87 -6.30 0.73
CA TYR A 65 29.58 -6.75 1.29
C TYR A 65 28.38 -6.24 0.48
N ARG A 66 28.59 -5.85 -0.77
CA ARG A 66 27.53 -5.42 -1.69
C ARG A 66 26.97 -6.61 -2.44
N TRP A 67 25.65 -6.73 -2.44
CA TRP A 67 24.95 -7.72 -3.23
C TRP A 67 25.14 -7.49 -4.73
N LYS A 68 25.13 -8.59 -5.48
CA LYS A 68 24.91 -8.59 -6.93
C LYS A 68 23.45 -8.90 -7.20
N PHE A 69 22.88 -8.22 -8.19
CA PHE A 69 21.47 -8.39 -8.56
C PHE A 69 21.30 -9.32 -9.75
N PRO A 70 20.18 -10.06 -9.81
CA PRO A 70 19.15 -10.20 -8.76
C PRO A 70 19.64 -10.98 -7.52
N ILE A 71 19.17 -10.60 -6.32
CA ILE A 71 19.50 -11.26 -5.04
C ILE A 71 18.79 -12.62 -4.98
N PRO A 72 19.50 -13.75 -4.84
CA PRO A 72 18.89 -15.05 -4.68
C PRO A 72 18.20 -15.18 -3.31
N TYR A 73 16.98 -15.69 -3.27
CA TYR A 73 16.25 -15.92 -2.03
C TYR A 73 15.65 -17.32 -1.91
N ILE A 74 15.46 -17.76 -0.66
CA ILE A 74 14.74 -18.97 -0.28
C ILE A 74 13.67 -18.57 0.74
N LEU A 75 12.42 -18.97 0.52
CA LEU A 75 11.36 -18.88 1.53
C LEU A 75 11.28 -20.24 2.23
N GLY A 76 11.71 -20.30 3.49
CA GLY A 76 11.67 -21.52 4.30
C GLY A 76 10.25 -22.08 4.42
N ASP A 77 10.11 -23.39 4.52
CA ASP A 77 8.80 -24.05 4.69
C ASP A 77 8.22 -23.81 6.10
N ASP A 78 9.06 -23.41 7.06
CA ASP A 78 8.71 -22.99 8.42
C ASP A 78 8.13 -21.57 8.51
N LEU A 79 8.33 -20.75 7.47
CA LEU A 79 7.85 -19.37 7.44
C LEU A 79 6.31 -19.32 7.31
N ASP A 80 5.68 -18.44 8.09
CA ASP A 80 4.23 -18.26 8.05
C ASP A 80 3.76 -17.90 6.64
N LEU A 81 2.65 -18.49 6.22
CA LEU A 81 2.12 -18.29 4.88
C LEU A 81 1.83 -16.82 4.58
N ASN A 82 1.33 -16.07 5.58
CA ASN A 82 1.11 -14.63 5.47
C ASN A 82 2.43 -13.86 5.23
N ALA A 83 3.48 -14.21 5.98
CA ALA A 83 4.81 -13.60 5.84
C ALA A 83 5.39 -13.82 4.44
N LYS A 84 5.21 -15.01 3.85
CA LYS A 84 5.65 -15.29 2.46
C LYS A 84 5.01 -14.33 1.45
N GLY A 85 3.70 -14.07 1.59
CA GLY A 85 3.00 -13.07 0.77
C GLY A 85 3.54 -11.65 0.99
N CYS A 86 3.75 -11.26 2.26
CA CYS A 86 4.31 -9.95 2.61
C CYS A 86 5.76 -9.76 2.10
N VAL A 87 6.57 -10.82 2.00
CA VAL A 87 7.91 -10.75 1.39
C VAL A 87 7.82 -10.35 -0.08
N TYR A 88 6.86 -10.91 -0.83
CA TYR A 88 6.64 -10.50 -2.22
C TYR A 88 6.14 -9.06 -2.35
N GLN A 89 5.31 -8.60 -1.42
CA GLN A 89 4.92 -7.19 -1.38
C GLN A 89 6.14 -6.27 -1.20
N ALA A 90 7.04 -6.60 -0.27
CA ALA A 90 8.28 -5.85 -0.06
C ALA A 90 9.19 -5.90 -1.31
N PHE A 91 9.33 -7.05 -1.98
CA PHE A 91 10.10 -7.15 -3.23
C PHE A 91 9.56 -6.23 -4.33
N GLU A 92 8.24 -6.13 -4.48
CA GLU A 92 7.64 -5.22 -5.47
C GLU A 92 7.92 -3.74 -5.13
N MET A 93 7.99 -3.37 -3.85
CA MET A 93 8.37 -2.02 -3.45
C MET A 93 9.83 -1.69 -3.77
N TYR A 94 10.75 -2.63 -3.54
CA TYR A 94 12.14 -2.51 -3.98
C TYR A 94 12.23 -2.33 -5.50
N ARG A 95 11.54 -3.15 -6.29
CA ARG A 95 11.51 -3.05 -7.76
C ARG A 95 10.92 -1.72 -8.25
N LEU A 96 9.91 -1.20 -7.55
CA LEU A 96 9.22 0.04 -7.91
C LEU A 96 10.02 1.30 -7.59
N LYS A 97 10.85 1.27 -6.54
CA LYS A 97 11.57 2.44 -6.02
C LYS A 97 13.09 2.40 -6.25
N SER A 98 13.61 1.29 -6.75
CA SER A 98 15.05 1.09 -6.94
C SER A 98 15.37 0.10 -8.06
N CYS A 99 16.67 -0.12 -8.29
CA CYS A 99 17.16 -1.17 -9.19
C CYS A 99 17.38 -2.52 -8.51
N ILE A 100 17.02 -2.67 -7.22
CA ILE A 100 17.17 -3.91 -6.48
C ILE A 100 16.14 -4.93 -7.01
N ASP A 101 16.61 -6.13 -7.32
CA ASP A 101 15.75 -7.24 -7.74
C ASP A 101 16.07 -8.50 -6.93
N PHE A 102 15.12 -9.42 -6.92
CA PHE A 102 15.15 -10.68 -6.21
C PHE A 102 14.76 -11.81 -7.14
N LYS A 103 15.44 -12.96 -7.02
CA LYS A 103 15.09 -14.17 -7.76
C LYS A 103 15.12 -15.41 -6.86
N PRO A 104 14.33 -16.45 -7.16
CA PRO A 104 14.48 -17.73 -6.47
C PRO A 104 15.91 -18.26 -6.53
N TYR A 105 16.35 -18.93 -5.47
CA TYR A 105 17.65 -19.57 -5.39
C TYR A 105 17.77 -20.76 -6.35
N GLU A 106 18.90 -20.84 -7.06
CA GLU A 106 19.18 -21.86 -8.08
C GLU A 106 20.56 -22.55 -7.86
N GLY A 107 21.22 -22.31 -6.72
CA GLY A 107 22.54 -22.88 -6.40
C GLY A 107 23.64 -21.85 -6.18
N GLU A 108 23.29 -20.57 -6.00
CA GLU A 108 24.26 -19.50 -5.77
C GLU A 108 25.03 -19.68 -4.46
N LYS A 109 26.23 -19.10 -4.40
CA LYS A 109 27.06 -19.13 -3.19
C LYS A 109 26.47 -18.28 -2.05
N THR A 110 25.89 -17.13 -2.42
CA THR A 110 25.25 -16.19 -1.50
C THR A 110 23.78 -16.06 -1.83
N TYR A 111 22.95 -15.96 -0.79
CA TYR A 111 21.50 -15.90 -0.87
C TYR A 111 20.94 -15.45 0.49
N ILE A 112 19.70 -14.96 0.49
CA ILE A 112 18.94 -14.67 1.71
C ILE A 112 17.91 -15.78 1.92
N LYS A 113 17.98 -16.48 3.04
CA LYS A 113 16.96 -17.45 3.46
C LYS A 113 16.04 -16.83 4.51
N PHE A 114 14.78 -16.67 4.16
CA PHE A 114 13.74 -16.21 5.08
C PHE A 114 13.27 -17.40 5.93
N GLU A 115 13.34 -17.27 7.25
CA GLU A 115 12.98 -18.32 8.20
C GLU A 115 12.16 -17.73 9.35
N LYS A 116 11.35 -18.56 10.03
CA LYS A 116 10.63 -18.16 11.23
C LYS A 116 11.47 -18.47 12.47
N ARG A 117 12.13 -17.44 13.02
CA ARG A 117 12.84 -17.54 14.32
C ARG A 117 12.24 -16.58 15.34
N GLY A 118 12.86 -16.46 16.51
CA GLY A 118 12.46 -15.51 17.55
C GLY A 118 12.82 -14.08 17.17
N GLY A 119 11.86 -13.31 16.64
CA GLY A 119 12.00 -11.90 16.29
C GLY A 119 12.22 -11.61 14.80
N CYS A 120 12.34 -10.33 14.46
CA CYS A 120 12.65 -9.80 13.13
C CYS A 120 14.11 -9.34 13.12
N PHE A 121 14.97 -9.97 12.33
CA PHE A 121 16.37 -9.56 12.29
C PHE A 121 17.08 -10.00 11.02
N SER A 122 18.13 -9.28 10.66
CA SER A 122 19.00 -9.57 9.52
C SER A 122 20.46 -9.28 9.83
N SER A 123 21.37 -9.91 9.10
CA SER A 123 22.75 -9.43 9.03
C SER A 123 22.88 -8.20 8.13
N VAL A 124 23.94 -7.41 8.33
CA VAL A 124 24.20 -6.22 7.51
C VAL A 124 25.12 -6.51 6.33
N GLY A 125 24.61 -6.31 5.11
CA GLY A 125 25.30 -6.58 3.85
C GLY A 125 25.30 -8.06 3.44
N ASP A 126 25.87 -8.34 2.26
CA ASP A 126 26.11 -9.70 1.73
C ASP A 126 27.24 -10.37 2.52
N GLN A 127 26.93 -11.39 3.33
CA GLN A 127 27.93 -12.15 4.09
C GLN A 127 28.86 -13.01 3.22
N GLN A 128 28.70 -12.98 1.90
CA GLN A 128 29.44 -13.75 0.89
C GLN A 128 29.25 -15.28 0.99
N THR A 129 28.27 -15.68 1.79
CA THR A 129 27.74 -17.02 2.00
C THR A 129 26.22 -16.90 2.12
N GLY A 130 25.50 -18.02 2.19
CA GLY A 130 24.10 -17.96 2.60
C GLY A 130 23.94 -17.27 3.95
N GLN A 131 22.92 -16.40 4.07
CA GLN A 131 22.56 -15.73 5.31
C GLN A 131 21.06 -15.84 5.57
N ILE A 132 20.68 -15.80 6.84
CA ILE A 132 19.27 -15.83 7.25
C ILE A 132 18.72 -14.41 7.38
N LEU A 133 17.42 -14.28 7.16
CA LEU A 133 16.60 -13.14 7.57
C LEU A 133 15.42 -13.72 8.35
N SER A 134 15.33 -13.38 9.64
CA SER A 134 14.29 -13.90 10.52
C SER A 134 13.03 -13.07 10.39
N LEU A 135 11.89 -13.74 10.20
CA LEU A 135 10.56 -13.16 10.29
C LEU A 135 9.73 -14.01 11.26
N GLY A 136 9.84 -13.67 12.55
CA GLY A 136 9.04 -14.26 13.61
C GLY A 136 7.59 -13.75 13.68
N PRO A 137 6.86 -14.13 14.75
CA PRO A 137 5.54 -13.58 15.04
C PRO A 137 5.56 -12.05 15.07
N GLY A 138 4.61 -11.39 14.39
CA GLY A 138 4.51 -9.93 14.30
C GLY A 138 5.44 -9.26 13.29
N CYS A 139 6.29 -10.02 12.59
CA CYS A 139 7.19 -9.51 11.55
C CYS A 139 6.58 -9.52 10.15
N ASP A 140 5.37 -10.07 9.98
CA ASP A 140 4.66 -10.24 8.71
C ASP A 140 4.01 -8.94 8.21
N HIS A 141 4.76 -7.84 8.31
CA HIS A 141 4.43 -6.51 7.80
C HIS A 141 5.38 -6.10 6.68
N LYS A 142 4.83 -5.57 5.59
CA LYS A 142 5.60 -5.07 4.44
C LYS A 142 6.76 -4.17 4.88
N ALA A 143 6.50 -3.18 5.74
CA ALA A 143 7.52 -2.21 6.16
C ALA A 143 8.59 -2.83 7.09
N VAL A 144 8.24 -3.84 7.91
CA VAL A 144 9.24 -4.55 8.72
C VAL A 144 10.17 -5.35 7.80
N ILE A 145 9.62 -6.03 6.80
CA ILE A 145 10.41 -6.79 5.83
C ILE A 145 11.29 -5.86 4.99
N GLU A 146 10.78 -4.68 4.59
CA GLU A 146 11.56 -3.63 3.93
C GLU A 146 12.76 -3.19 4.78
N HIS A 147 12.55 -2.99 6.08
CA HIS A 147 13.59 -2.64 7.06
C HIS A 147 14.66 -3.74 7.17
N GLU A 148 14.27 -5.00 7.39
CA GLU A 148 15.22 -6.11 7.49
C GLU A 148 16.02 -6.32 6.18
N LEU A 149 15.38 -6.10 5.04
CA LEU A 149 16.06 -6.14 3.75
C LEU A 149 17.03 -4.96 3.57
N LEU A 150 16.76 -3.79 4.15
CA LEU A 150 17.72 -2.68 4.14
C LEU A 150 18.96 -3.02 4.95
N HIS A 151 18.80 -3.68 6.10
CA HIS A 151 19.94 -4.28 6.80
C HIS A 151 20.70 -5.23 5.89
N ALA A 152 20.02 -6.23 5.30
CA ALA A 152 20.66 -7.16 4.36
C ALA A 152 21.41 -6.44 3.22
N LEU A 153 20.92 -5.30 2.75
CA LEU A 153 21.54 -4.48 1.71
C LEU A 153 22.72 -3.62 2.18
N GLY A 154 22.93 -3.49 3.48
CA GLY A 154 24.10 -2.84 4.10
C GLY A 154 23.77 -1.71 5.07
N PHE A 155 22.50 -1.37 5.29
CA PHE A 155 22.14 -0.22 6.10
C PHE A 155 22.16 -0.53 7.60
N TYR A 156 22.59 0.46 8.37
CA TYR A 156 22.43 0.51 9.83
C TYR A 156 21.30 1.48 10.16
N HIS A 157 20.92 1.53 11.44
CA HIS A 157 19.88 2.45 11.88
C HIS A 157 20.26 3.93 11.75
N GLU A 158 19.26 4.76 11.49
CA GLU A 158 19.41 6.20 11.34
C GLU A 158 19.86 6.88 12.65
N GLN A 159 19.33 6.44 13.79
CA GLN A 159 19.76 6.98 15.09
C GLN A 159 21.18 6.56 15.51
N SER A 160 21.86 5.70 14.74
CA SER A 160 23.25 5.32 14.96
C SER A 160 24.23 6.15 14.13
N ARG A 161 23.73 7.12 13.35
CA ARG A 161 24.56 8.09 12.62
C ARG A 161 25.52 8.83 13.56
N THR A 162 26.69 9.14 13.01
CA THR A 162 27.77 9.91 13.66
C THR A 162 27.28 11.27 14.22
N ASP A 163 26.42 11.95 13.46
CA ASP A 163 25.87 13.29 13.70
C ASP A 163 24.50 13.26 14.40
N ARG A 164 23.99 12.09 14.81
CA ARG A 164 22.63 11.96 15.36
C ARG A 164 22.35 12.85 16.58
N ASP A 165 23.37 13.15 17.38
CA ASP A 165 23.24 13.98 18.57
C ASP A 165 22.90 15.44 18.24
N ASP A 166 23.02 15.89 16.97
CA ASP A 166 22.56 17.22 16.53
C ASP A 166 21.05 17.27 16.27
N TYR A 167 20.38 16.12 16.20
CA TYR A 167 18.98 15.97 15.80
C TYR A 167 18.11 15.37 16.92
N VAL A 168 18.67 14.43 17.68
CA VAL A 168 17.97 13.73 18.77
C VAL A 168 18.76 13.76 20.07
N ASN A 169 18.07 13.64 21.19
CA ASN A 169 18.65 13.37 22.50
C ASN A 169 18.38 11.91 22.86
N ILE A 170 19.43 11.19 23.30
CA ILE A 170 19.32 9.83 23.81
C ILE A 170 19.41 9.85 25.34
N HIS A 171 18.35 9.38 26.00
CA HIS A 171 18.25 9.30 27.45
C HIS A 171 18.72 7.92 27.92
N LEU A 172 20.05 7.70 27.91
CA LEU A 172 20.65 6.40 28.24
C LEU A 172 20.31 5.90 29.65
N ASP A 173 20.01 6.82 30.58
CA ASP A 173 19.53 6.52 31.92
C ASP A 173 18.10 5.96 31.93
N GLN A 174 17.31 6.21 30.89
CA GLN A 174 15.96 5.68 30.71
C GLN A 174 15.92 4.37 29.91
N VAL A 175 17.07 3.91 29.39
CA VAL A 175 17.19 2.62 28.68
C VAL A 175 17.24 1.48 29.69
N SER A 176 16.57 0.37 29.36
CA SER A 176 16.62 -0.88 30.14
C SER A 176 18.07 -1.33 30.37
N PRO A 177 18.45 -1.72 31.61
CA PRO A 177 19.81 -2.09 31.94
C PRO A 177 20.39 -3.17 31.00
N GLY A 178 21.57 -2.92 30.44
CA GLY A 178 22.24 -3.82 29.51
C GLY A 178 21.98 -3.53 28.03
N LEU A 179 20.94 -2.75 27.69
CA LEU A 179 20.54 -2.44 26.31
C LEU A 179 21.07 -1.08 25.80
N GLN A 180 21.87 -0.37 26.60
CA GLN A 180 22.46 0.93 26.20
C GLN A 180 23.29 0.84 24.91
N HIS A 181 23.88 -0.32 24.64
CA HIS A 181 24.71 -0.54 23.46
C HIS A 181 23.94 -0.44 22.14
N ASN A 182 22.60 -0.59 22.15
CA ASN A 182 21.72 -0.41 20.98
C ASN A 182 21.64 1.06 20.52
N PHE A 183 22.18 1.99 21.31
CA PHE A 183 22.23 3.41 20.98
C PHE A 183 23.64 3.89 20.68
N ASN A 184 24.60 2.99 20.47
CA ASN A 184 25.96 3.37 20.10
C ASN A 184 25.98 4.01 18.71
N LYS A 185 26.76 5.08 18.54
CA LYS A 185 27.03 5.65 17.23
C LYS A 185 28.15 4.88 16.54
N TYR A 186 28.15 4.92 15.21
CA TYR A 186 29.29 4.47 14.42
C TYR A 186 30.11 5.65 13.90
N ASN A 187 31.40 5.41 13.68
CA ASN A 187 32.32 6.36 13.08
C ASN A 187 32.15 6.44 11.55
N ASP A 188 32.62 7.54 10.97
CA ASP A 188 32.54 7.86 9.53
C ASP A 188 33.37 6.93 8.64
N ASP A 189 34.33 6.20 9.22
CA ASP A 189 35.09 5.15 8.52
C ASP A 189 34.30 3.83 8.43
N TYR A 190 33.20 3.71 9.19
CA TYR A 190 32.37 2.52 9.26
C TYR A 190 31.02 2.70 8.54
N ILE A 191 30.30 3.78 8.84
CA ILE A 191 29.06 4.17 8.16
C ILE A 191 29.24 5.46 7.36
N THR A 192 28.45 5.63 6.31
CA THR A 192 28.38 6.87 5.54
C THR A 192 26.95 7.37 5.49
N ASP A 193 26.79 8.68 5.65
CA ASP A 193 25.52 9.38 5.41
C ASP A 193 25.23 9.59 3.91
N GLN A 194 26.19 9.23 3.04
CA GLN A 194 26.16 9.46 1.61
C GLN A 194 25.81 10.91 1.22
N ASN A 195 26.27 11.88 2.02
CA ASN A 195 25.97 13.31 1.86
C ASN A 195 24.45 13.55 1.76
N THR A 196 23.72 13.09 2.77
CA THR A 196 22.28 13.32 2.93
C THR A 196 21.99 13.82 4.33
N ALA A 197 20.95 14.65 4.46
CA ALA A 197 20.48 15.12 5.76
C ALA A 197 20.02 13.94 6.64
N TYR A 198 20.00 14.17 7.95
CA TYR A 198 19.39 13.26 8.90
C TYR A 198 17.89 13.12 8.60
N ASP A 199 17.41 11.88 8.57
CA ASP A 199 16.05 11.57 8.15
C ASP A 199 15.19 11.04 9.29
N TYR A 200 14.42 11.92 9.92
CA TYR A 200 13.46 11.53 10.95
C TYR A 200 12.37 10.56 10.44
N GLU A 201 12.10 10.52 9.13
CA GLU A 201 11.10 9.64 8.53
C GLU A 201 11.69 8.31 8.05
N SER A 202 13.00 8.08 8.24
CA SER A 202 13.64 6.84 7.82
C SER A 202 12.96 5.64 8.45
N ILE A 203 12.70 4.61 7.64
CA ILE A 203 12.22 3.31 8.12
C ILE A 203 13.26 2.62 9.03
N MET A 204 14.52 3.05 8.96
CA MET A 204 15.63 2.60 9.79
C MET A 204 15.78 3.43 11.07
N HIS A 205 14.83 4.28 11.44
CA HIS A 205 14.89 5.07 12.67
C HIS A 205 14.09 4.40 13.79
N TYR A 206 14.64 4.34 15.01
CA TYR A 206 13.91 3.89 16.19
C TYR A 206 12.72 4.78 16.58
N ARG A 207 11.77 4.20 17.32
CA ARG A 207 10.67 4.92 17.96
C ARG A 207 11.13 5.64 19.23
N PRO A 208 10.37 6.64 19.74
CA PRO A 208 10.73 7.36 20.95
C PRO A 208 10.90 6.48 22.20
N PHE A 209 10.15 5.38 22.29
CA PHE A 209 10.11 4.49 23.45
C PHE A 209 10.93 3.20 23.26
N SER A 210 11.77 3.10 22.21
CA SER A 210 12.59 1.90 21.99
C SER A 210 13.45 1.56 23.21
N PHE A 211 13.36 0.33 23.73
CA PHE A 211 14.13 -0.17 24.89
C PHE A 211 14.01 0.64 26.19
N ASN A 212 12.90 1.36 26.40
CA ASN A 212 12.68 2.08 27.64
C ASN A 212 12.51 1.14 28.84
N LYS A 213 13.02 1.54 29.99
CA LYS A 213 12.81 0.83 31.26
C LYS A 213 11.44 1.11 31.89
N ASN A 214 10.82 2.23 31.50
CA ASN A 214 9.50 2.66 31.94
C ASN A 214 8.67 3.02 30.72
N GLU A 215 7.57 2.30 30.52
CA GLU A 215 6.65 2.42 29.36
C GLU A 215 6.20 3.85 29.06
N SER A 216 6.16 4.73 30.05
CA SER A 216 5.71 6.12 29.92
C SER A 216 6.83 7.14 29.68
N ILE A 217 8.10 6.72 29.68
CA ILE A 217 9.26 7.62 29.50
C ILE A 217 10.02 7.24 28.21
N PRO A 218 10.23 8.18 27.27
CA PRO A 218 10.95 7.89 26.04
C PRO A 218 12.46 7.79 26.28
N THR A 219 13.13 6.95 25.49
CA THR A 219 14.59 6.87 25.39
C THR A 219 15.15 7.81 24.33
N ILE A 220 14.34 8.22 23.36
CA ILE A 220 14.70 9.16 22.29
C ILE A 220 13.72 10.33 22.31
N THR A 221 14.23 11.55 22.35
CA THR A 221 13.44 12.75 22.03
C THR A 221 14.08 13.51 20.88
N THR A 222 13.27 14.02 19.96
CA THR A 222 13.77 14.90 18.89
C THR A 222 14.05 16.29 19.47
N LYS A 223 15.13 16.94 19.00
CA LYS A 223 15.44 18.33 19.42
C LYS A 223 14.43 19.33 18.90
N ILE A 224 13.84 19.05 17.74
CA ILE A 224 12.70 19.78 17.18
C ILE A 224 11.43 18.96 17.49
N PRO A 225 10.52 19.47 18.34
CA PRO A 225 9.36 18.71 18.83
C PRO A 225 8.43 18.17 17.74
N GLU A 226 8.33 18.86 16.61
CA GLU A 226 7.45 18.50 15.48
C GLU A 226 7.80 17.14 14.86
N PHE A 227 9.04 16.67 15.00
CA PHE A 227 9.50 15.38 14.49
C PHE A 227 9.28 14.21 15.47
N TYR A 228 8.85 14.47 16.70
CA TYR A 228 8.71 13.44 17.74
C TYR A 228 7.73 12.32 17.34
N ASN A 229 6.63 12.69 16.69
CA ASN A 229 5.63 11.72 16.21
C ASN A 229 5.96 11.13 14.83
N ILE A 230 7.06 11.54 14.21
CA ILE A 230 7.49 11.09 12.87
C ILE A 230 8.48 9.92 12.99
N ILE A 231 9.38 9.95 13.97
CA ILE A 231 10.40 8.91 14.13
C ILE A 231 9.80 7.53 14.41
N GLY A 232 10.40 6.50 13.80
CA GLY A 232 9.96 5.11 13.92
C GLY A 232 8.65 4.78 13.23
N GLN A 233 8.41 5.44 12.08
CA GLN A 233 7.34 5.11 11.16
C GLN A 233 7.56 3.74 10.50
N TYR A 234 6.47 3.00 10.26
CA TYR A 234 6.47 1.72 9.53
C TYR A 234 5.41 1.71 8.43
N LEU A 235 5.43 2.75 7.60
CA LEU A 235 4.54 2.91 6.45
C LEU A 235 5.20 2.31 5.20
N ASP A 236 6.40 2.81 4.88
CA ASP A 236 7.21 2.45 3.70
C ASP A 236 8.60 3.10 3.81
N PHE A 237 9.46 2.92 2.80
CA PHE A 237 10.68 3.69 2.64
C PHE A 237 10.42 5.19 2.60
N SER A 238 11.25 5.95 3.30
CA SER A 238 11.32 7.39 3.09
C SER A 238 11.95 7.74 1.73
N LYS A 239 11.85 9.02 1.36
CA LYS A 239 12.58 9.56 0.21
C LYS A 239 14.10 9.43 0.38
N MET A 240 14.63 9.56 1.60
CA MET A 240 16.08 9.48 1.83
C MET A 240 16.57 8.03 1.87
N ASP A 241 15.78 7.09 2.39
CA ASP A 241 16.09 5.67 2.35
C ASP A 241 16.34 5.20 0.91
N THR A 242 15.39 5.51 0.02
CA THR A 242 15.50 5.16 -1.42
C THR A 242 16.62 5.93 -2.11
N LEU A 243 16.85 7.20 -1.79
CA LEU A 243 17.97 7.97 -2.36
C LEU A 243 19.32 7.33 -2.00
N ARG A 244 19.53 6.98 -0.73
CA ARG A 244 20.78 6.35 -0.29
C ARG A 244 20.93 4.95 -0.86
N LEU A 245 19.85 4.17 -0.91
CA LEU A 245 19.87 2.85 -1.54
C LEU A 245 20.29 2.93 -3.02
N ASN A 246 19.66 3.84 -3.75
CA ASN A 246 19.94 4.04 -5.17
C ASN A 246 21.36 4.58 -5.42
N ARG A 247 21.87 5.48 -4.58
CA ARG A 247 23.28 5.92 -4.63
C ARG A 247 24.25 4.78 -4.33
N MET A 248 23.95 3.98 -3.31
CA MET A 248 24.80 2.87 -2.88
C MET A 248 25.04 1.83 -3.98
N TYR A 249 23.99 1.55 -4.75
CA TYR A 249 24.00 0.53 -5.79
C TYR A 249 24.00 1.09 -7.23
N ASN A 250 24.24 2.41 -7.37
CA ASN A 250 24.28 3.11 -8.66
C ASN A 250 23.04 2.87 -9.54
N CYS A 251 21.86 2.85 -8.92
CA CYS A 251 20.62 2.63 -9.64
C CYS A 251 20.33 3.79 -10.59
N SER A 252 20.15 3.48 -11.88
CA SER A 252 19.75 4.47 -12.90
C SER A 252 18.25 4.75 -12.89
N GLY A 253 17.47 3.94 -12.19
CA GLY A 253 16.03 4.06 -12.09
C GLY A 253 15.38 2.79 -11.54
N PRO A 254 14.05 2.83 -11.33
CA PRO A 254 13.27 1.68 -10.90
C PRO A 254 13.19 0.58 -11.97
N LEU A 255 12.94 -0.66 -11.56
CA LEU A 255 12.81 -1.80 -12.47
C LEU A 255 11.43 -1.88 -13.11
N THR A 256 10.37 -1.63 -12.32
CA THR A 256 8.98 -1.84 -12.73
C THR A 256 8.22 -0.56 -13.06
N LEU A 257 8.71 0.64 -12.76
CA LEU A 257 8.04 1.87 -13.19
C LEU A 257 8.34 2.14 -14.67
N LEU A 258 7.30 2.20 -15.51
CA LEU A 258 7.43 2.55 -16.93
C LEU A 258 7.19 4.03 -17.20
N ASP A 259 6.20 4.61 -16.51
CA ASP A 259 5.84 6.01 -16.71
C ASP A 259 5.23 6.67 -15.47
N GLN A 260 5.40 7.99 -15.39
CA GLN A 260 4.79 8.84 -14.36
C GLN A 260 4.64 10.26 -14.90
N CYS A 261 3.44 10.82 -14.83
CA CYS A 261 3.14 12.14 -15.34
C CYS A 261 2.05 12.87 -14.54
N ALA A 262 2.45 13.96 -13.89
CA ALA A 262 1.58 14.88 -13.15
C ALA A 262 1.37 16.21 -13.92
N PHE A 263 1.80 16.28 -15.18
CA PHE A 263 1.66 17.44 -16.07
C PHE A 263 2.23 18.79 -15.61
N GLU A 264 2.98 18.85 -14.51
CA GLU A 264 3.56 20.09 -13.96
C GLU A 264 4.56 20.83 -14.89
N TYR A 265 4.99 20.21 -15.99
CA TYR A 265 5.93 20.79 -16.95
C TYR A 265 5.34 20.81 -18.36
N ALA A 266 5.66 21.86 -19.13
CA ALA A 266 5.20 22.06 -20.51
C ALA A 266 5.58 20.94 -21.50
N SER A 267 6.57 20.11 -21.15
CA SER A 267 6.93 18.93 -21.96
C SER A 267 5.91 17.79 -21.84
N ILE A 268 4.95 17.87 -20.92
CA ILE A 268 3.89 16.87 -20.67
C ILE A 268 4.43 15.44 -20.65
N CYS A 269 5.61 15.25 -20.06
CA CYS A 269 6.30 13.96 -19.94
C CYS A 269 6.61 13.26 -21.28
N GLY A 270 6.60 14.03 -22.38
CA GLY A 270 6.77 13.54 -23.74
C GLY A 270 5.53 12.83 -24.29
N MET A 271 4.35 13.04 -23.68
CA MET A 271 3.08 12.66 -24.29
C MET A 271 2.84 13.49 -25.57
N ILE A 272 2.11 12.92 -26.51
CA ILE A 272 1.81 13.56 -27.78
C ILE A 272 0.31 13.52 -28.05
N GLN A 273 -0.17 14.45 -28.85
CA GLN A 273 -1.53 14.44 -29.36
C GLN A 273 -1.54 13.83 -30.76
N ALA A 274 -2.63 13.16 -31.13
CA ALA A 274 -2.80 12.81 -32.52
C ALA A 274 -3.03 14.08 -33.35
N SER A 275 -2.73 14.02 -34.64
CA SER A 275 -3.02 15.10 -35.59
C SER A 275 -4.13 14.72 -36.56
N SER A 276 -4.79 13.59 -36.29
CA SER A 276 -5.73 12.92 -37.19
C SER A 276 -7.11 12.74 -36.56
N ASP A 277 -7.26 13.19 -35.32
CA ASP A 277 -8.47 13.26 -34.53
C ASP A 277 -9.14 14.63 -34.69
N ASP A 278 -10.35 14.76 -34.13
CA ASP A 278 -11.24 15.89 -34.41
C ASP A 278 -10.98 17.09 -33.50
N ALA A 279 -10.35 16.87 -32.35
CA ALA A 279 -10.09 17.87 -31.32
C ALA A 279 -8.85 17.49 -30.47
N ASP A 280 -8.36 18.45 -29.68
CA ASP A 280 -7.17 18.28 -28.86
C ASP A 280 -7.48 18.33 -27.35
N TRP A 281 -6.58 17.74 -26.56
CA TRP A 281 -6.48 17.95 -25.11
C TRP A 281 -5.69 19.23 -24.79
N ASP A 282 -6.19 20.05 -23.89
CA ASP A 282 -5.51 21.26 -23.43
C ASP A 282 -4.67 20.98 -22.18
N HIS A 283 -3.37 21.32 -22.23
CA HIS A 283 -2.52 21.42 -21.03
C HIS A 283 -2.95 22.65 -20.24
N THR A 284 -3.77 22.43 -19.22
CA THR A 284 -4.54 23.48 -18.56
C THR A 284 -3.96 23.76 -17.18
N LYS A 285 -3.73 25.04 -16.89
CA LYS A 285 -3.32 25.51 -15.57
C LYS A 285 -4.52 25.54 -14.62
N SER A 286 -4.33 25.05 -13.41
CA SER A 286 -5.36 25.09 -12.35
C SER A 286 -5.88 26.48 -12.07
N SER A 287 -7.17 26.54 -11.76
CA SER A 287 -7.85 27.73 -11.26
C SER A 287 -8.83 27.37 -10.15
N VAL A 288 -9.31 28.37 -9.40
CA VAL A 288 -10.22 28.14 -8.28
C VAL A 288 -11.54 27.53 -8.79
N GLY A 289 -11.91 26.35 -8.29
CA GLY A 289 -13.06 25.57 -8.74
C GLY A 289 -12.74 24.57 -9.87
N GLU A 290 -11.58 24.70 -10.51
CA GLU A 290 -11.06 23.76 -11.50
C GLU A 290 -9.61 23.38 -11.16
N GLU A 291 -9.41 22.91 -9.93
CA GLU A 291 -8.09 22.52 -9.46
C GLU A 291 -7.64 21.19 -10.08
N ASP A 292 -6.34 21.10 -10.39
CA ASP A 292 -5.58 19.87 -10.63
C ASP A 292 -5.69 18.92 -9.44
N HIS A 293 -5.36 17.66 -9.69
CA HIS A 293 -5.27 16.70 -8.61
C HIS A 293 -3.92 16.82 -7.88
N THR A 294 -2.81 17.06 -8.59
CA THR A 294 -1.43 17.09 -8.06
C THR A 294 -1.27 17.90 -6.76
N LEU A 295 -1.68 19.18 -6.78
CA LEU A 295 -1.55 20.16 -5.69
C LEU A 295 -2.85 20.42 -4.93
N LEU A 296 -3.87 19.58 -5.14
CA LEU A 296 -5.19 19.71 -4.54
C LEU A 296 -5.11 19.85 -3.02
N GLY A 297 -5.78 20.87 -2.48
CA GLY A 297 -5.76 21.19 -1.05
C GLY A 297 -4.50 21.94 -0.57
N ARG A 298 -3.52 22.19 -1.44
CA ARG A 298 -2.30 22.98 -1.14
C ARG A 298 -2.29 24.31 -1.90
N CYS A 299 -2.10 24.25 -3.22
CA CYS A 299 -1.97 25.43 -4.09
C CYS A 299 -2.95 25.33 -5.25
N ARG A 300 -4.05 26.10 -5.19
CA ARG A 300 -5.21 25.94 -6.08
C ARG A 300 -5.02 26.48 -7.50
N ASP A 301 -3.94 27.22 -7.74
CA ASP A 301 -3.70 28.00 -8.96
C ASP A 301 -2.28 27.82 -9.51
N ALA A 302 -1.64 26.69 -9.18
CA ALA A 302 -0.24 26.43 -9.52
C ALA A 302 -0.01 25.14 -10.34
N GLY A 303 -0.84 24.12 -10.14
CA GLY A 303 -0.67 22.83 -10.82
C GLY A 303 -1.27 22.82 -12.22
N TYR A 304 -1.08 21.71 -12.92
CA TYR A 304 -1.57 21.51 -14.27
C TYR A 304 -2.23 20.15 -14.44
N PHE A 305 -3.14 20.05 -15.41
CA PHE A 305 -3.78 18.80 -15.83
C PHE A 305 -4.03 18.82 -17.33
N MET A 306 -4.44 17.68 -17.89
CA MET A 306 -4.95 17.64 -19.27
C MET A 306 -6.47 17.70 -19.26
N HIS A 307 -7.04 18.55 -20.10
CA HIS A 307 -8.47 18.79 -20.20
C HIS A 307 -8.96 18.65 -21.63
N PHE A 308 -10.05 17.93 -21.84
CA PHE A 308 -10.76 17.90 -23.09
C PHE A 308 -12.16 18.51 -22.90
N SER A 309 -12.37 19.70 -23.46
CA SER A 309 -13.66 20.39 -23.35
C SER A 309 -14.73 19.71 -24.21
N THR A 310 -15.88 19.43 -23.60
CA THR A 310 -17.04 18.82 -24.27
C THR A 310 -18.21 19.80 -24.44
N MET A 311 -18.02 21.08 -24.13
CA MET A 311 -19.05 22.12 -24.16
C MET A 311 -19.46 22.56 -25.57
N THR A 312 -18.54 22.49 -26.54
CA THR A 312 -18.75 22.96 -27.92
C THR A 312 -18.21 21.94 -28.92
N GLY A 313 -18.71 21.96 -30.15
CA GLY A 313 -18.36 21.02 -31.23
C GLY A 313 -19.40 19.91 -31.41
N ASN A 314 -19.11 18.91 -32.25
CA ASN A 314 -20.08 17.85 -32.57
C ASN A 314 -20.01 16.67 -31.60
N THR A 315 -21.13 15.94 -31.48
CA THR A 315 -21.18 14.64 -30.79
C THR A 315 -20.27 13.63 -31.47
N GLU A 316 -19.63 12.76 -30.68
CA GLU A 316 -18.65 11.74 -31.08
C GLU A 316 -17.28 12.28 -31.53
N GLU A 317 -17.06 13.61 -31.59
CA GLU A 317 -15.71 14.16 -31.76
C GLU A 317 -14.80 13.66 -30.63
N SER A 318 -13.59 13.27 -31.02
CA SER A 318 -12.63 12.66 -30.11
C SER A 318 -11.32 13.45 -30.05
N ALA A 319 -10.70 13.44 -28.87
CA ALA A 319 -9.33 13.90 -28.66
C ALA A 319 -8.47 12.77 -28.09
N LEU A 320 -7.31 12.53 -28.68
CA LEU A 320 -6.41 11.42 -28.35
C LEU A 320 -5.06 11.93 -27.83
N LEU A 321 -4.75 11.61 -26.57
CA LEU A 321 -3.45 11.83 -25.96
C LEU A 321 -2.70 10.50 -25.83
N GLU A 322 -1.57 10.34 -26.51
CA GLU A 322 -0.72 9.15 -26.47
C GLU A 322 0.52 9.36 -25.58
N SER A 323 0.94 8.32 -24.86
CA SER A 323 2.23 8.33 -24.16
C SER A 323 3.41 8.35 -25.14
N ARG A 324 4.62 8.61 -24.63
CA ARG A 324 5.84 8.22 -25.37
C ARG A 324 5.86 6.70 -25.59
N THR A 325 6.78 6.24 -26.44
CA THR A 325 7.03 4.80 -26.59
C THR A 325 7.64 4.22 -25.31
N LEU A 326 7.03 3.16 -24.79
CA LEU A 326 7.42 2.44 -23.58
C LEU A 326 7.92 1.04 -23.92
N TYR A 327 8.77 0.51 -23.05
CA TYR A 327 9.48 -0.75 -23.25
C TYR A 327 9.27 -1.65 -22.02
N PRO A 328 8.20 -2.48 -22.01
CA PRO A 328 7.92 -3.34 -20.88
C PRO A 328 8.98 -4.43 -20.71
N LYS A 329 9.27 -4.81 -19.46
CA LYS A 329 10.12 -5.95 -19.09
C LYS A 329 9.30 -7.12 -18.55
N ARG A 330 8.06 -6.87 -18.12
CA ARG A 330 7.08 -7.88 -17.67
C ARG A 330 5.86 -7.84 -18.58
N LYS A 331 5.07 -8.91 -18.60
CA LYS A 331 3.81 -8.98 -19.38
C LYS A 331 2.59 -8.66 -18.52
N LEU A 332 2.72 -7.67 -17.65
CA LEU A 332 1.71 -7.26 -16.70
C LEU A 332 2.01 -5.82 -16.31
N GLN A 333 1.01 -4.96 -16.42
CA GLN A 333 1.09 -3.57 -16.01
C GLN A 333 -0.21 -3.12 -15.35
N CYS A 334 -0.09 -2.12 -14.48
CA CYS A 334 -1.20 -1.36 -13.97
C CYS A 334 -1.04 0.10 -14.36
N LEU A 335 -1.94 0.58 -15.23
CA LEU A 335 -2.09 2.00 -15.52
C LEU A 335 -3.02 2.61 -14.48
N GLN A 336 -2.50 3.51 -13.66
CA GLN A 336 -3.25 4.28 -12.68
C GLN A 336 -3.25 5.76 -13.06
N PHE A 337 -4.38 6.44 -12.94
CA PHE A 337 -4.48 7.88 -13.12
C PHE A 337 -5.69 8.43 -12.37
N PHE A 338 -5.69 9.73 -12.10
CA PHE A 338 -6.86 10.43 -11.60
C PHE A 338 -7.62 11.04 -12.77
N TYR A 339 -8.95 10.99 -12.71
CA TYR A 339 -9.83 11.57 -13.71
C TYR A 339 -11.09 12.16 -13.09
N LYS A 340 -11.70 13.13 -13.76
CA LYS A 340 -13.07 13.59 -13.48
C LYS A 340 -13.79 13.94 -14.79
N MET A 341 -15.11 13.89 -14.76
CA MET A 341 -15.96 14.26 -15.90
C MET A 341 -17.04 15.22 -15.40
N THR A 342 -17.07 16.42 -15.97
CA THR A 342 -18.01 17.49 -15.59
C THR A 342 -18.93 17.90 -16.75
N GLY A 343 -18.75 17.25 -17.91
CA GLY A 343 -19.54 17.47 -19.10
C GLY A 343 -20.83 16.64 -19.15
N SER A 344 -21.16 16.15 -20.33
CA SER A 344 -22.40 15.39 -20.57
C SER A 344 -22.33 14.01 -19.89
N PRO A 345 -23.44 13.47 -19.37
CA PRO A 345 -23.52 12.07 -18.95
C PRO A 345 -23.22 11.05 -20.08
N LYS A 346 -23.18 11.50 -21.34
CA LYS A 346 -22.81 10.68 -22.50
C LYS A 346 -21.33 10.78 -22.87
N ASP A 347 -20.55 11.61 -22.19
CA ASP A 347 -19.10 11.71 -22.38
C ASP A 347 -18.43 10.39 -21.97
N ARG A 348 -17.33 10.04 -22.65
CA ARG A 348 -16.61 8.79 -22.42
C ARG A 348 -15.11 9.01 -22.44
N LEU A 349 -14.39 8.31 -21.57
CA LEU A 349 -12.93 8.21 -21.60
C LEU A 349 -12.55 6.78 -21.95
N VAL A 350 -11.93 6.60 -23.11
CA VAL A 350 -11.52 5.28 -23.61
C VAL A 350 -10.01 5.12 -23.51
N ILE A 351 -9.58 4.02 -22.91
CA ILE A 351 -8.18 3.67 -22.78
C ILE A 351 -7.79 2.69 -23.89
N TRP A 352 -6.76 3.07 -24.63
CA TRP A 352 -6.21 2.28 -25.73
C TRP A 352 -4.75 1.92 -25.48
N VAL A 353 -4.31 0.87 -26.16
CA VAL A 353 -2.92 0.48 -26.27
C VAL A 353 -2.58 0.30 -27.73
N LYS A 354 -1.52 0.98 -28.17
CA LYS A 354 -0.93 0.85 -29.50
C LYS A 354 0.37 0.09 -29.37
N MET A 355 0.43 -1.12 -29.93
CA MET A 355 1.54 -2.05 -29.78
C MET A 355 2.35 -2.18 -31.08
N ASP A 356 3.60 -2.62 -30.94
CA ASP A 356 4.39 -3.14 -32.06
C ASP A 356 3.63 -4.28 -32.77
N ASP A 357 3.54 -4.22 -34.10
CA ASP A 357 2.89 -5.22 -34.95
C ASP A 357 3.80 -6.38 -35.37
N GLY A 358 5.04 -6.41 -34.87
CA GLY A 358 6.08 -7.37 -35.22
C GLY A 358 7.02 -6.88 -36.32
N THR A 359 6.75 -5.72 -36.93
CA THR A 359 7.62 -5.09 -37.94
C THR A 359 8.59 -4.08 -37.34
N GLY A 360 8.53 -3.85 -36.02
CA GLY A 360 9.26 -2.77 -35.36
C GLY A 360 8.46 -1.45 -35.30
N ASN A 361 7.23 -1.43 -35.83
CA ASN A 361 6.36 -0.25 -35.89
C ASN A 361 5.16 -0.38 -34.95
N ILE A 362 4.84 0.70 -34.23
CA ILE A 362 3.74 0.73 -33.25
C ILE A 362 2.43 1.10 -33.97
N ARG A 363 1.64 0.08 -34.33
CA ARG A 363 0.43 0.23 -35.18
C ARG A 363 -0.78 -0.57 -34.71
N LYS A 364 -0.58 -1.65 -33.95
CA LYS A 364 -1.66 -2.54 -33.52
C LYS A 364 -2.42 -1.88 -32.36
N MET A 365 -3.59 -1.33 -32.64
CA MET A 365 -4.48 -0.74 -31.64
C MET A 365 -5.32 -1.81 -30.93
N MET A 366 -5.49 -1.66 -29.63
CA MET A 366 -6.36 -2.48 -28.79
C MET A 366 -7.07 -1.60 -27.77
N LYS A 367 -8.40 -1.72 -27.72
CA LYS A 367 -9.22 -1.07 -26.69
C LYS A 367 -9.09 -1.86 -25.39
N ILE A 368 -8.77 -1.19 -24.29
CA ILE A 368 -8.65 -1.83 -22.97
C ILE A 368 -9.87 -1.59 -22.11
N HIS A 369 -10.29 -0.33 -21.98
CA HIS A 369 -11.37 0.03 -21.06
C HIS A 369 -12.14 1.27 -21.53
N THR A 370 -13.37 1.44 -21.04
CA THR A 370 -14.16 2.67 -21.25
C THR A 370 -14.79 3.08 -19.94
N PHE A 371 -14.44 4.27 -19.48
CA PHE A 371 -15.12 4.96 -18.40
C PHE A 371 -16.25 5.80 -18.98
N TYR A 372 -17.41 5.74 -18.35
CA TYR A 372 -18.59 6.53 -18.70
C TYR A 372 -18.77 7.64 -17.68
N ALA A 373 -19.25 8.79 -18.12
CA ALA A 373 -19.62 9.86 -17.21
C ALA A 373 -20.74 9.42 -16.27
N ASP A 374 -20.66 9.90 -15.03
CA ASP A 374 -21.65 9.70 -13.98
C ASP A 374 -21.99 11.05 -13.32
N SER A 375 -22.88 11.04 -12.34
CA SER A 375 -23.23 12.25 -11.58
C SER A 375 -22.14 12.73 -10.64
N ASP A 376 -21.03 11.99 -10.50
CA ASP A 376 -19.94 12.33 -9.61
C ASP A 376 -18.82 13.06 -10.36
N HIS A 377 -18.86 14.38 -10.21
CA HIS A 377 -17.95 15.32 -10.84
C HIS A 377 -16.62 15.53 -10.09
N THR A 378 -16.36 14.78 -9.02
CA THR A 378 -15.09 14.88 -8.27
C THR A 378 -13.99 14.01 -8.89
N TRP A 379 -12.73 14.29 -8.55
CA TRP A 379 -11.60 13.44 -8.91
C TRP A 379 -11.81 11.99 -8.41
N LYS A 380 -11.61 11.05 -9.33
CA LYS A 380 -11.71 9.59 -9.16
C LYS A 380 -10.38 8.97 -9.56
N ILE A 381 -9.99 7.90 -8.89
CA ILE A 381 -8.82 7.11 -9.29
C ILE A 381 -9.27 5.96 -10.21
N ALA A 382 -8.56 5.75 -11.30
CA ALA A 382 -8.72 4.61 -12.19
C ALA A 382 -7.52 3.67 -12.06
N HIS A 383 -7.79 2.37 -12.19
CA HIS A 383 -6.77 1.33 -12.33
C HIS A 383 -7.15 0.46 -13.53
N VAL A 384 -6.25 0.37 -14.50
CA VAL A 384 -6.49 -0.34 -15.75
C VAL A 384 -5.42 -1.42 -15.92
N PRO A 385 -5.76 -2.70 -15.69
CA PRO A 385 -4.83 -3.80 -15.88
C PRO A 385 -4.52 -3.98 -17.37
N MET A 386 -3.25 -4.24 -17.66
CA MET A 386 -2.74 -4.40 -19.02
C MET A 386 -1.77 -5.58 -19.08
N GLU A 387 -1.75 -6.30 -20.19
CA GLU A 387 -0.86 -7.44 -20.42
C GLU A 387 -0.07 -7.25 -21.73
N VAL A 388 0.85 -6.28 -21.72
CA VAL A 388 1.60 -5.90 -22.92
C VAL A 388 3.06 -6.34 -22.80
N GLY A 389 3.53 -7.16 -23.74
CA GLY A 389 4.88 -7.73 -23.73
C GLY A 389 5.83 -7.22 -24.82
N VAL A 390 5.42 -6.19 -25.56
CA VAL A 390 6.20 -5.57 -26.65
C VAL A 390 6.20 -4.05 -26.45
N LYS A 391 7.09 -3.31 -27.14
CA LYS A 391 7.06 -1.84 -27.05
C LYS A 391 5.70 -1.28 -27.48
N PHE A 392 5.20 -0.30 -26.74
CA PHE A 392 3.84 0.19 -26.90
C PHE A 392 3.68 1.66 -26.49
N ARG A 393 2.49 2.20 -26.74
CA ARG A 393 1.98 3.44 -26.16
C ARG A 393 0.61 3.17 -25.56
N TYR A 394 0.31 3.76 -24.41
CA TYR A 394 -1.07 3.85 -23.95
C TYR A 394 -1.66 5.19 -24.40
N SER A 395 -2.99 5.26 -24.53
CA SER A 395 -3.65 6.46 -25.01
C SER A 395 -4.97 6.72 -24.30
N PHE A 396 -5.25 7.99 -24.04
CA PHE A 396 -6.52 8.49 -23.54
C PHE A 396 -7.31 9.11 -24.69
N GLN A 397 -8.43 8.49 -25.04
CA GLN A 397 -9.39 9.06 -25.98
C GLN A 397 -10.54 9.66 -25.17
N GLY A 398 -10.64 10.99 -25.14
CA GLY A 398 -11.86 11.67 -24.70
C GLY A 398 -12.85 11.67 -25.86
N VAL A 399 -14.09 11.24 -25.62
CA VAL A 399 -15.16 11.22 -26.62
C VAL A 399 -16.31 12.09 -26.16
N ARG A 400 -16.66 13.08 -26.98
CA ARG A 400 -17.74 14.01 -26.67
C ARG A 400 -19.10 13.34 -26.80
N GLY A 401 -19.90 13.47 -25.76
CA GLY A 401 -21.30 13.09 -25.69
C GLY A 401 -22.21 14.14 -26.32
N ASP A 402 -23.22 14.59 -25.57
CA ASP A 402 -24.21 15.58 -26.02
C ASP A 402 -23.84 16.98 -25.53
N PRO A 403 -23.32 17.86 -26.41
CA PRO A 403 -22.83 19.19 -26.01
C PRO A 403 -23.92 20.07 -25.41
N SER A 404 -25.19 19.85 -25.78
CA SER A 404 -26.32 20.63 -25.25
C SER A 404 -26.54 20.41 -23.74
N THR A 405 -25.97 19.33 -23.21
CA THR A 405 -26.03 18.94 -21.80
C THR A 405 -24.68 19.02 -21.10
N SER A 406 -23.63 19.48 -21.78
CA SER A 406 -22.27 19.57 -21.22
C SER A 406 -22.01 20.95 -20.63
N THR A 407 -21.48 20.97 -19.41
CA THR A 407 -21.06 22.20 -18.72
C THR A 407 -19.54 22.28 -18.50
N GLY A 408 -18.78 21.31 -19.01
CA GLY A 408 -17.35 21.21 -18.80
C GLY A 408 -16.68 20.20 -19.73
N GLY A 409 -16.05 19.18 -19.17
CA GLY A 409 -15.24 18.26 -19.97
C GLY A 409 -14.72 17.03 -19.25
N ILE A 410 -13.68 16.45 -19.82
CA ILE A 410 -12.96 15.29 -19.29
C ILE A 410 -11.57 15.75 -18.85
N TYR A 411 -11.16 15.37 -17.65
CA TYR A 411 -9.92 15.82 -17.02
C TYR A 411 -9.13 14.57 -16.61
N ILE A 412 -7.82 14.59 -16.85
CA ILE A 412 -6.90 13.55 -16.37
C ILE A 412 -5.66 14.18 -15.74
N ASP A 413 -5.16 13.53 -14.69
CA ASP A 413 -3.97 13.97 -13.95
C ASP A 413 -3.31 12.78 -13.20
N ASP A 414 -2.12 12.99 -12.65
CA ASP A 414 -1.42 12.04 -11.77
C ASP A 414 -1.33 10.61 -12.34
N ILE A 415 -0.86 10.50 -13.58
CA ILE A 415 -0.67 9.23 -14.28
C ILE A 415 0.54 8.50 -13.71
N SER A 416 0.40 7.22 -13.46
CA SER A 416 1.49 6.30 -13.16
C SER A 416 1.24 4.97 -13.87
N LEU A 417 2.29 4.41 -14.45
CA LEU A 417 2.26 3.11 -15.11
C LEU A 417 3.40 2.27 -14.57
N ALA A 418 3.06 1.24 -13.80
CA ALA A 418 4.01 0.30 -13.25
C ALA A 418 3.73 -1.12 -13.75
N GLU A 419 4.77 -1.93 -13.85
CA GLU A 419 4.72 -3.34 -14.21
C GLU A 419 4.35 -4.19 -12.99
N THR A 420 3.20 -3.88 -12.40
CA THR A 420 2.63 -4.51 -11.21
C THR A 420 1.19 -4.93 -11.48
N ARG A 421 0.60 -5.76 -10.60
CA ARG A 421 -0.85 -6.02 -10.64
C ARG A 421 -1.59 -4.74 -10.24
N CYS A 422 -2.76 -4.53 -10.83
CA CYS A 422 -3.71 -3.55 -10.29
C CYS A 422 -4.40 -4.12 -9.05
N PRO A 423 -4.81 -3.27 -8.10
CA PRO A 423 -5.62 -3.70 -6.98
C PRO A 423 -6.95 -4.28 -7.47
N SER A 424 -7.39 -5.36 -6.83
CA SER A 424 -8.61 -6.09 -7.17
C SER A 424 -9.86 -5.27 -6.87
N ALA A 425 -9.83 -4.51 -5.78
CA ALA A 425 -10.89 -3.60 -5.39
C ALA A 425 -10.34 -2.27 -4.86
N VAL A 426 -11.11 -1.21 -5.08
CA VAL A 426 -10.78 0.15 -4.64
C VAL A 426 -12.00 0.75 -3.97
N TRP A 427 -11.83 1.18 -2.72
CA TRP A 427 -12.86 1.88 -1.97
C TRP A 427 -12.43 3.32 -1.69
N ARG A 428 -13.15 4.28 -2.25
CA ARG A 428 -12.97 5.71 -1.97
C ARG A 428 -14.05 6.18 -1.01
N ILE A 429 -13.62 6.83 0.07
CA ILE A 429 -14.49 7.36 1.12
C ILE A 429 -14.32 8.87 1.18
N LYS A 430 -15.38 9.59 0.87
CA LYS A 430 -15.37 11.05 0.86
C LYS A 430 -15.57 11.65 2.25
N ASN A 431 -15.08 12.87 2.43
CA ASN A 431 -15.25 13.66 3.65
C ASN A 431 -14.73 12.97 4.93
N PHE A 432 -13.61 12.26 4.82
CA PHE A 432 -13.12 11.38 5.89
C PHE A 432 -12.67 12.15 7.14
N SER A 433 -12.16 13.38 6.99
CA SER A 433 -11.80 14.24 8.12
C SER A 433 -12.99 14.55 9.02
N LYS A 434 -14.18 14.71 8.46
CA LYS A 434 -15.41 14.89 9.25
C LYS A 434 -15.73 13.62 10.02
N LEU A 435 -15.65 12.46 9.35
CA LEU A 435 -15.88 11.15 9.98
C LEU A 435 -14.95 10.94 11.17
N MET A 436 -13.64 11.19 11.02
CA MET A 436 -12.69 11.07 12.13
C MET A 436 -12.99 11.99 13.32
N LYS A 437 -13.55 13.19 13.07
CA LYS A 437 -13.87 14.17 14.12
C LYS A 437 -15.16 13.86 14.86
N THR A 438 -16.17 13.32 14.15
CA THR A 438 -17.53 13.14 14.71
C THR A 438 -17.86 11.70 15.09
N ALA A 439 -17.07 10.72 14.63
CA ALA A 439 -17.30 9.31 14.94
C ALA A 439 -17.17 9.05 16.44
N LYS A 440 -18.08 8.23 16.96
CA LYS A 440 -17.94 7.58 18.26
C LYS A 440 -17.02 6.36 18.11
N ARG A 441 -16.48 5.84 19.22
CA ARG A 441 -15.57 4.69 19.22
C ARG A 441 -16.20 3.37 18.72
N ASP A 442 -17.52 3.28 18.76
CA ASP A 442 -18.33 2.16 18.27
C ASP A 442 -18.86 2.37 16.85
N ALA A 443 -18.58 3.53 16.23
CA ALA A 443 -19.04 3.81 14.88
C ALA A 443 -18.23 2.97 13.87
N VAL A 444 -18.95 2.23 13.03
CA VAL A 444 -18.38 1.43 11.94
C VAL A 444 -18.91 1.92 10.59
N ILE A 445 -18.10 1.76 9.56
CA ILE A 445 -18.47 1.99 8.16
C ILE A 445 -18.03 0.77 7.39
N ASP A 446 -18.95 0.11 6.71
CA ASP A 446 -18.66 -1.05 5.87
C ASP A 446 -18.62 -0.63 4.40
N SER A 447 -17.68 -1.21 3.65
CA SER A 447 -17.61 -1.07 2.21
C SER A 447 -18.79 -1.75 1.52
N PRO A 448 -19.09 -1.39 0.26
CA PRO A 448 -19.81 -2.28 -0.64
C PRO A 448 -19.10 -3.64 -0.76
N PRO A 449 -19.82 -4.72 -1.13
CA PRO A 449 -19.19 -5.99 -1.43
C PRO A 449 -18.35 -5.89 -2.71
N PHE A 450 -17.19 -6.53 -2.69
CA PHE A 450 -16.29 -6.73 -3.82
C PHE A 450 -16.12 -8.22 -4.09
N TYR A 451 -15.56 -8.57 -5.24
CA TYR A 451 -15.29 -9.95 -5.62
C TYR A 451 -13.80 -10.17 -5.86
N SER A 452 -13.27 -11.28 -5.35
CA SER A 452 -11.91 -11.69 -5.64
C SER A 452 -11.80 -12.29 -7.04
N PRO A 453 -10.58 -12.41 -7.61
CA PRO A 453 -10.39 -13.10 -8.89
C PRO A 453 -10.93 -14.54 -8.90
N GLU A 454 -10.94 -15.22 -7.75
CA GLU A 454 -11.53 -16.58 -7.61
C GLU A 454 -13.06 -16.56 -7.53
N GLY A 455 -13.67 -15.43 -7.16
CA GLY A 455 -15.12 -15.26 -7.07
C GLY A 455 -15.69 -15.16 -5.65
N TYR A 456 -14.85 -15.15 -4.61
CA TYR A 456 -15.33 -14.90 -3.23
C TYR A 456 -15.79 -13.46 -3.08
N ALA A 457 -16.98 -13.26 -2.51
CA ALA A 457 -17.42 -11.93 -2.10
C ALA A 457 -16.77 -11.54 -0.76
N PHE A 458 -16.32 -10.29 -0.65
CA PHE A 458 -15.67 -9.76 0.53
C PHE A 458 -15.95 -8.26 0.72
N GLY A 459 -15.59 -7.74 1.88
CA GLY A 459 -15.68 -6.31 2.19
C GLY A 459 -14.66 -5.89 3.25
N VAL A 460 -14.60 -4.58 3.48
CA VAL A 460 -13.77 -3.96 4.52
C VAL A 460 -14.62 -3.11 5.42
N ARG A 461 -14.41 -3.28 6.72
CA ARG A 461 -14.95 -2.45 7.78
C ARG A 461 -13.91 -1.45 8.24
N ILE A 462 -14.33 -0.20 8.43
CA ILE A 462 -13.55 0.84 9.06
C ILE A 462 -14.18 1.23 10.39
N VAL A 463 -13.33 1.40 11.39
CA VAL A 463 -13.62 2.09 12.65
C VAL A 463 -12.89 3.42 12.59
N PRO A 464 -13.56 4.54 12.23
CA PRO A 464 -12.88 5.82 11.98
C PRO A 464 -12.11 6.34 13.20
N LEU A 465 -12.67 6.11 14.40
CA LEU A 465 -12.03 6.37 15.69
C LEU A 465 -11.93 5.06 16.47
N SER A 466 -10.76 4.41 16.38
CA SER A 466 -10.47 3.16 17.06
C SER A 466 -10.50 3.28 18.59
N SER A 467 -10.64 2.16 19.29
CA SER A 467 -10.41 2.06 20.74
C SER A 467 -8.94 2.27 21.12
N TYR A 468 -8.01 2.01 20.19
CA TYR A 468 -6.57 2.14 20.40
C TYR A 468 -6.07 3.60 20.33
N THR A 469 -5.10 3.91 21.19
CA THR A 469 -4.35 5.17 21.20
C THR A 469 -2.95 4.92 21.74
N ASP A 470 -1.99 5.69 21.27
CA ASP A 470 -0.62 5.72 21.82
C ASP A 470 -0.15 7.16 22.00
N TYR A 471 1.16 7.37 22.16
CA TYR A 471 1.79 8.69 22.28
C TYR A 471 1.57 9.60 21.04
N THR A 472 1.24 9.04 19.88
CA THR A 472 0.90 9.79 18.66
C THR A 472 -0.59 10.15 18.56
N GLY A 473 -1.41 9.63 19.49
CA GLY A 473 -2.83 9.91 19.61
C GLY A 473 -3.71 8.83 19.01
N ASN A 474 -4.80 9.24 18.36
CA ASN A 474 -5.86 8.35 17.89
C ASN A 474 -5.52 7.63 16.57
N TYR A 475 -6.21 6.51 16.36
CA TYR A 475 -6.06 5.65 15.19
C TYR A 475 -7.40 5.42 14.48
N THR A 476 -7.29 5.04 13.21
CA THR A 476 -8.37 4.41 12.44
C THR A 476 -8.05 2.91 12.32
N GLY A 477 -9.05 2.07 12.59
CA GLY A 477 -8.95 0.61 12.47
C GLY A 477 -9.60 0.09 11.19
N LEU A 478 -9.02 -0.93 10.57
CA LEU A 478 -9.50 -1.56 9.33
C LEU A 478 -9.59 -3.07 9.54
N TYR A 479 -10.70 -3.67 9.09
CA TYR A 479 -11.00 -5.09 9.27
C TYR A 479 -11.58 -5.69 8.00
N PHE A 480 -11.04 -6.82 7.56
CA PHE A 480 -11.53 -7.57 6.41
C PHE A 480 -12.65 -8.54 6.83
N HIS A 481 -13.62 -8.77 5.97
CA HIS A 481 -14.64 -9.81 6.16
C HIS A 481 -15.04 -10.44 4.82
N LEU A 482 -15.46 -11.71 4.87
CA LEU A 482 -16.16 -12.34 3.75
C LEU A 482 -17.63 -11.91 3.74
N ALA A 483 -18.21 -11.79 2.56
CA ALA A 483 -19.62 -11.51 2.35
C ALA A 483 -20.25 -12.64 1.53
N SER A 484 -21.56 -12.83 1.64
CA SER A 484 -22.25 -13.77 0.77
C SER A 484 -22.34 -13.20 -0.63
N GLY A 485 -21.99 -13.98 -1.64
CA GLY A 485 -22.01 -13.60 -3.04
C GLY A 485 -22.77 -14.59 -3.93
N GLU A 486 -22.95 -14.22 -5.19
CA GLU A 486 -23.63 -15.05 -6.18
C GLU A 486 -22.87 -16.35 -6.51
N ASN A 487 -21.56 -16.39 -6.25
CA ASN A 487 -20.68 -17.51 -6.55
C ASN A 487 -20.56 -18.52 -5.40
N ASP A 488 -21.17 -18.26 -4.24
CA ASP A 488 -20.94 -19.00 -3.00
C ASP A 488 -21.19 -20.51 -3.10
N MET A 489 -22.10 -20.93 -4.00
CA MET A 489 -22.42 -22.34 -4.22
C MET A 489 -21.26 -23.17 -4.80
N VAL A 490 -20.37 -22.54 -5.56
CA VAL A 490 -19.21 -23.21 -6.19
C VAL A 490 -17.90 -22.93 -5.46
N MET A 491 -17.89 -21.95 -4.54
CA MET A 491 -16.75 -21.64 -3.71
C MET A 491 -16.45 -22.75 -2.70
N GLN A 492 -15.17 -22.93 -2.36
CA GLN A 492 -14.74 -23.87 -1.33
C GLN A 492 -14.82 -23.22 0.06
N TRP A 493 -15.35 -23.94 1.04
CA TRP A 493 -15.53 -23.44 2.40
C TRP A 493 -14.97 -24.41 3.45
N PRO A 494 -14.32 -23.93 4.53
CA PRO A 494 -13.95 -22.53 4.75
C PRO A 494 -12.90 -22.04 3.74
N ALA A 495 -12.91 -20.74 3.44
CA ALA A 495 -11.91 -20.12 2.58
C ALA A 495 -10.56 -20.12 3.32
N VAL A 496 -9.60 -20.91 2.87
CA VAL A 496 -8.29 -21.10 3.54
C VAL A 496 -7.15 -20.70 2.61
N ASN A 497 -6.02 -20.24 3.15
CA ASN A 497 -4.82 -19.88 2.40
C ASN A 497 -4.99 -18.72 1.40
N ARG A 498 -6.02 -17.87 1.59
CA ARG A 498 -6.16 -16.64 0.80
C ARG A 498 -5.65 -15.48 1.62
N GLN A 499 -4.76 -14.69 1.04
CA GLN A 499 -4.24 -13.49 1.67
C GLN A 499 -5.12 -12.30 1.31
N ALA A 500 -5.65 -11.63 2.33
CA ALA A 500 -6.30 -10.34 2.22
C ALA A 500 -5.29 -9.23 2.51
N THR A 501 -5.04 -8.35 1.55
CA THR A 501 -4.14 -7.21 1.69
C THR A 501 -4.93 -5.92 1.62
N LEU A 502 -4.85 -5.13 2.69
CA LEU A 502 -5.47 -3.81 2.78
C LEU A 502 -4.39 -2.76 2.66
N VAL A 503 -4.55 -1.81 1.75
CA VAL A 503 -3.61 -0.69 1.57
C VAL A 503 -4.36 0.62 1.67
N VAL A 504 -3.99 1.47 2.63
CA VAL A 504 -4.46 2.85 2.67
C VAL A 504 -3.47 3.66 1.83
N MET A 505 -3.95 4.30 0.77
CA MET A 505 -3.11 4.94 -0.25
C MET A 505 -2.63 6.32 0.21
N ASP A 506 -1.31 6.54 0.20
CA ASP A 506 -0.73 7.88 0.18
C ASP A 506 -0.83 8.44 -1.26
N GLN A 507 -1.66 9.45 -1.48
CA GLN A 507 -2.02 9.96 -2.81
C GLN A 507 -0.99 10.96 -3.37
N ASP A 508 0.30 10.70 -3.12
CA ASP A 508 1.38 11.49 -3.71
C ASP A 508 1.36 11.34 -5.25
N PRO A 509 1.53 12.44 -6.01
CA PRO A 509 1.58 12.40 -7.47
C PRO A 509 2.75 11.56 -7.99
N ASP A 510 3.86 11.50 -7.25
CA ASP A 510 4.99 10.63 -7.57
C ASP A 510 4.83 9.27 -6.87
N ILE A 511 4.59 8.21 -7.66
CA ILE A 511 4.36 6.86 -7.10
C ILE A 511 5.57 6.33 -6.31
N LYS A 512 6.79 6.80 -6.59
CA LYS A 512 7.99 6.42 -5.84
C LYS A 512 8.06 7.11 -4.47
N LEU A 513 7.35 8.21 -4.28
CA LEU A 513 7.29 8.96 -3.01
C LEU A 513 6.10 8.56 -2.13
N ARG A 514 5.16 7.77 -2.65
CA ARG A 514 4.05 7.24 -1.87
C ARG A 514 4.57 6.35 -0.76
N MET A 515 4.18 6.66 0.47
CA MET A 515 4.43 5.84 1.65
C MET A 515 3.11 5.24 2.13
N SER A 516 2.47 4.45 1.26
CA SER A 516 1.17 3.84 1.56
C SER A 516 1.34 2.73 2.60
N THR A 517 0.54 2.77 3.67
CA THR A 517 0.54 1.72 4.68
C THR A 517 -0.27 0.52 4.18
N ALA A 518 0.29 -0.67 4.36
CA ALA A 518 -0.30 -1.93 3.93
C ALA A 518 -0.26 -2.95 5.06
N ARG A 519 -1.33 -3.69 5.28
CA ARG A 519 -1.34 -4.85 6.18
C ARG A 519 -1.99 -6.02 5.47
N SER A 520 -1.53 -7.23 5.79
CA SER A 520 -2.08 -8.45 5.21
C SER A 520 -2.40 -9.47 6.29
N LEU A 521 -3.48 -10.22 6.09
CA LEU A 521 -3.84 -11.39 6.87
C LEU A 521 -4.09 -12.55 5.92
N THR A 522 -3.94 -13.79 6.40
CA THR A 522 -4.24 -14.98 5.60
C THR A 522 -5.35 -15.77 6.27
N THR A 523 -6.36 -16.18 5.49
CA THR A 523 -7.48 -16.96 6.00
C THR A 523 -7.04 -18.39 6.34
N ASP A 524 -7.60 -18.94 7.42
CA ASP A 524 -7.19 -20.22 7.99
C ASP A 524 -8.40 -21.05 8.47
N ARG A 525 -8.15 -22.08 9.29
CA ARG A 525 -9.19 -22.95 9.84
C ARG A 525 -9.59 -22.60 11.28
N ARG A 526 -9.37 -21.36 11.73
CA ARG A 526 -9.73 -20.96 13.09
C ARG A 526 -11.24 -21.09 13.32
N LEU A 527 -11.60 -21.46 14.56
CA LEU A 527 -12.98 -21.61 14.99
C LEU A 527 -13.43 -20.36 15.74
N THR A 528 -14.70 -20.01 15.60
CA THR A 528 -15.37 -19.06 16.48
C THR A 528 -15.63 -19.69 17.85
N PRO A 529 -15.94 -18.91 18.90
CA PRO A 529 -16.31 -19.45 20.22
C PRO A 529 -17.48 -20.45 20.17
N ASP A 530 -18.38 -20.31 19.19
CA ASP A 530 -19.54 -21.18 18.98
C ASP A 530 -19.20 -22.48 18.22
N GLY A 531 -17.93 -22.68 17.83
CA GLY A 531 -17.45 -23.89 17.16
C GLY A 531 -17.59 -23.91 15.63
N ASN A 532 -18.05 -22.82 15.02
CA ASN A 532 -18.10 -22.68 13.55
C ASN A 532 -16.74 -22.24 13.00
N PHE A 533 -16.44 -22.52 11.72
CA PHE A 533 -15.24 -21.94 11.08
C PHE A 533 -15.44 -20.43 10.87
N PHE A 534 -14.44 -19.63 11.24
CA PHE A 534 -14.49 -18.17 11.11
C PHE A 534 -14.65 -17.73 9.65
N TRP A 535 -13.93 -18.40 8.74
CA TRP A 535 -13.94 -18.13 7.30
C TRP A 535 -14.88 -19.07 6.52
N ASP A 536 -15.94 -19.58 7.15
CA ASP A 536 -17.00 -20.35 6.45
C ASP A 536 -17.92 -19.42 5.64
N ASN A 537 -18.82 -20.04 4.87
CA ASN A 537 -19.78 -19.36 4.03
C ASN A 537 -20.62 -18.35 4.85
N PRO A 538 -20.60 -17.05 4.52
CA PRO A 538 -21.32 -16.03 5.28
C PRO A 538 -22.84 -16.24 5.34
N SER A 539 -23.46 -16.92 4.37
CA SER A 539 -24.89 -17.28 4.49
C SER A 539 -25.18 -18.29 5.61
N LYS A 540 -24.16 -19.01 6.10
CA LYS A 540 -24.27 -19.96 7.22
C LYS A 540 -23.85 -19.36 8.56
N VAL A 541 -22.75 -18.60 8.56
CA VAL A 541 -22.11 -18.11 9.80
C VAL A 541 -22.18 -16.60 10.00
N GLY A 542 -22.61 -15.87 8.97
CA GLY A 542 -22.65 -14.41 8.96
C GLY A 542 -23.97 -13.82 9.45
N LYS A 543 -24.00 -12.50 9.55
CA LYS A 543 -25.18 -11.70 9.89
C LYS A 543 -25.71 -11.01 8.63
N TYR A 544 -27.03 -11.06 8.42
CA TYR A 544 -27.66 -10.36 7.31
C TYR A 544 -27.50 -8.84 7.47
N ASP A 545 -27.06 -8.18 6.40
CA ASP A 545 -26.91 -6.74 6.30
C ASP A 545 -27.81 -6.16 5.19
N PRO A 546 -28.86 -5.39 5.58
CA PRO A 546 -29.78 -4.80 4.62
C PRO A 546 -29.17 -3.78 3.66
N SER A 547 -28.02 -3.19 3.97
CA SER A 547 -27.39 -2.15 3.13
C SER A 547 -26.74 -2.70 1.86
N CYS A 548 -26.32 -3.97 1.88
CA CYS A 548 -25.78 -4.68 0.72
C CYS A 548 -26.70 -5.80 0.22
N ASP A 549 -27.83 -6.05 0.91
CA ASP A 549 -28.67 -7.24 0.69
C ASP A 549 -27.82 -8.54 0.70
N CYS A 550 -26.94 -8.65 1.71
CA CYS A 550 -25.94 -9.70 1.79
C CYS A 550 -25.69 -10.13 3.24
N TYR A 551 -25.19 -11.34 3.47
CA TYR A 551 -24.71 -11.78 4.77
C TYR A 551 -23.23 -11.42 4.91
N ARG A 552 -22.84 -10.77 6.02
CA ARG A 552 -21.44 -10.48 6.34
C ARG A 552 -20.93 -11.45 7.40
N GLY A 553 -19.80 -12.08 7.11
CA GLY A 553 -19.05 -12.85 8.10
C GLY A 553 -18.49 -11.96 9.22
N GLN A 554 -17.83 -12.58 10.19
CA GLN A 554 -17.10 -11.84 11.22
C GLN A 554 -15.94 -11.06 10.58
N SER A 555 -15.62 -9.89 11.14
CA SER A 555 -14.53 -9.05 10.64
C SER A 555 -13.24 -9.32 11.41
N TRP A 556 -12.10 -9.41 10.71
CA TRP A 556 -10.78 -9.62 11.30
C TRP A 556 -9.78 -8.59 10.77
N GLY A 557 -8.97 -7.99 11.63
CA GLY A 557 -8.02 -6.95 11.23
C GLY A 557 -7.43 -6.17 12.39
N TRP A 558 -7.16 -4.88 12.18
CA TRP A 558 -6.25 -4.10 13.02
C TRP A 558 -6.92 -2.85 13.58
N ARG A 559 -6.87 -2.71 14.90
CA ARG A 559 -7.34 -1.49 15.59
C ARG A 559 -6.37 -0.30 15.45
N ASN A 560 -5.09 -0.58 15.22
CA ASN A 560 -4.00 0.39 15.15
C ASN A 560 -3.49 0.57 13.69
N PHE A 561 -4.36 0.37 12.70
CA PHE A 561 -3.97 0.29 11.28
C PHE A 561 -3.25 1.56 10.78
N ILE A 562 -3.83 2.74 11.02
CA ILE A 562 -3.23 4.01 10.62
C ILE A 562 -3.48 5.11 11.66
N LYS A 563 -2.42 5.86 11.97
CA LYS A 563 -2.45 7.01 12.88
C LYS A 563 -3.25 8.15 12.26
N HIS A 564 -4.11 8.80 13.05
CA HIS A 564 -4.73 10.07 12.64
C HIS A 564 -3.68 11.15 12.37
N PHE A 565 -2.51 11.06 13.00
CA PHE A 565 -1.37 11.93 12.73
C PHE A 565 -0.90 11.80 11.27
N ASP A 566 -0.65 10.58 10.80
CA ASP A 566 -0.18 10.34 9.43
C ASP A 566 -1.25 10.66 8.39
N LEU A 567 -2.52 10.30 8.67
CA LEU A 567 -3.67 10.66 7.83
C LEU A 567 -3.74 12.17 7.52
N ARG A 568 -3.35 13.02 8.49
CA ARG A 568 -3.38 14.48 8.35
C ARG A 568 -2.09 15.08 7.77
N ARG A 569 -0.94 14.42 7.96
CA ARG A 569 0.36 14.97 7.59
C ARG A 569 0.73 14.68 6.14
N ARG A 570 0.40 13.50 5.62
CA ARG A 570 0.75 13.05 4.26
C ARG A 570 -0.43 13.21 3.29
N ASN A 571 -0.35 12.67 2.07
CA ASN A 571 -1.44 12.76 1.08
C ASN A 571 -2.47 11.62 1.23
N TYR A 572 -2.65 11.07 2.42
CA TYR A 572 -3.67 10.05 2.66
C TYR A 572 -5.08 10.60 2.48
N LEU A 573 -5.31 11.85 2.91
CA LEU A 573 -6.55 12.59 2.77
C LEU A 573 -6.38 13.73 1.77
N LYS A 574 -6.49 13.42 0.49
CA LYS A 574 -6.43 14.42 -0.60
C LYS A 574 -7.85 14.75 -1.03
N ASN A 575 -8.20 16.04 -1.04
CA ASN A 575 -9.59 16.51 -1.17
C ASN A 575 -10.57 15.92 -0.14
N ASP A 576 -10.04 15.57 1.05
CA ASP A 576 -10.76 14.84 2.09
C ASP A 576 -11.28 13.44 1.70
N ASP A 577 -10.75 12.88 0.61
CA ASP A 577 -10.99 11.51 0.18
C ASP A 577 -9.93 10.58 0.76
N LEU A 578 -10.36 9.49 1.39
CA LEU A 578 -9.52 8.35 1.75
C LEU A 578 -9.68 7.26 0.71
N ILE A 579 -8.58 6.70 0.22
CA ILE A 579 -8.59 5.62 -0.78
C ILE A 579 -7.97 4.37 -0.18
N ILE A 580 -8.69 3.25 -0.27
CA ILE A 580 -8.25 1.94 0.22
C ILE A 580 -8.23 0.97 -0.95
N PHE A 581 -7.11 0.30 -1.15
CA PHE A 581 -6.97 -0.83 -2.05
C PHE A 581 -7.12 -2.13 -1.28
N ILE A 582 -7.78 -3.09 -1.90
CA ILE A 582 -8.12 -4.36 -1.27
C ILE A 582 -7.84 -5.47 -2.28
N ASP A 583 -7.00 -6.41 -1.88
CA ASP A 583 -6.70 -7.62 -2.62
C ASP A 583 -7.07 -8.84 -1.79
N PHE A 584 -7.56 -9.89 -2.44
CA PHE A 584 -7.87 -11.18 -1.81
C PHE A 584 -7.47 -12.30 -2.76
N GLU A 585 -6.30 -12.91 -2.55
CA GLU A 585 -5.67 -13.82 -3.51
C GLU A 585 -5.29 -15.16 -2.88
N ASP A 586 -5.41 -16.25 -3.65
CA ASP A 586 -4.91 -17.56 -3.23
C ASP A 586 -3.39 -17.61 -3.25
N ILE A 587 -2.79 -17.89 -2.09
CA ILE A 587 -1.34 -18.05 -1.93
C ILE A 587 -0.96 -19.48 -1.55
N THR A 588 -1.84 -20.47 -1.77
CA THR A 588 -1.58 -21.90 -1.52
C THR A 588 -0.28 -22.39 -2.16
N SER A 589 0.11 -21.83 -3.31
CA SER A 589 1.37 -22.14 -3.99
C SER A 589 2.63 -21.84 -3.16
N LEU A 590 2.53 -20.98 -2.14
CA LEU A 590 3.65 -20.58 -1.28
C LEU A 590 3.83 -21.49 -0.06
N ILE A 591 2.97 -22.47 0.16
CA ILE A 591 3.08 -23.35 1.34
C ILE A 591 4.42 -24.10 1.32
N LYS A 592 4.80 -24.67 0.18
CA LYS A 592 6.05 -25.41 0.00
C LYS A 592 6.93 -24.76 -1.06
N THR A 593 7.92 -24.02 -0.60
CA THR A 593 8.79 -23.17 -1.43
C THR A 593 10.27 -23.40 -1.17
N GLU A 594 10.61 -24.07 -0.06
CA GLU A 594 11.99 -24.31 0.29
C GLU A 594 12.67 -25.27 -0.69
N VAL A 595 13.90 -24.95 -1.05
CA VAL A 595 14.74 -25.75 -1.94
C VAL A 595 16.02 -26.18 -1.20
N PRO A 596 16.56 -27.38 -1.48
CA PRO A 596 17.82 -27.81 -0.86
C PRO A 596 18.98 -26.87 -1.21
N ILE A 597 19.72 -26.43 -0.19
CA ILE A 597 20.92 -25.63 -0.37
C ILE A 597 22.05 -26.54 -0.89
N GLN A 598 22.68 -26.16 -1.99
CA GLN A 598 23.79 -26.92 -2.55
C GLN A 598 25.05 -26.68 -1.70
N THR A 599 25.52 -27.70 -0.99
CA THR A 599 26.83 -27.63 -0.32
C THR A 599 27.93 -27.67 -1.39
N GLN A 600 28.63 -26.54 -1.58
CA GLN A 600 29.82 -26.52 -2.43
C GLN A 600 30.92 -27.37 -1.75
N HIS A 601 31.35 -28.43 -2.42
CA HIS A 601 32.51 -29.23 -2.04
C HIS A 601 33.83 -28.52 -2.37
#